data_AF-A0A832YMF1-F1
#
_entry.id   AF-A0A832YMF1-F1
#
_cell.length_a   1.000
_cell.length_b   1.000
_cell.length_c   1.000
_cell.angle_alpha   90.00
_cell.angle_beta   90.00
_cell.angle_gamma   90.00
#
_symmetry.space_group_name_H-M   'P 1'
#
loop_
_entity.id
_entity.type
_entity.pdbx_description
1 polymer ?
#
loop_
_entity_poly.entity_id
_entity_poly.type
_entity_poly.pdbx_seq_one_letter_code
_entity_poly.pdbx_strand_id
1 'polypeptide(L)'
;MWLSIMAGLFYWALQDDSQVGFLFVGIGLLGLGTALALACLAYTGEESSRLYALKRFVDVYPSITKPDGHVRFNQKLMTTTIVLIIYFMMTNVMIWGLADSTMDIFSSFRAIMAGASGSIMHLGIGPIVTASIVMQLFAGAKIINLDLQNSEDKQLYQGIQKILVLLMIPVESIPQVYGFLDPHENIVAMFGLGWSNALIVLQLFLGSYLVFLMDELVSKWGIGSGISLFIAAGVAQSTFVGTLSPLPVSAGAYSMQNP
;
A
#
# COMPACT_ATOMS: atom_id res chain seq x y z
N MET A 1 -27.17 15.25 6.71
CA MET A 1 -27.41 13.79 6.75
C MET A 1 -26.11 13.02 6.91
N TRP A 2 -25.17 13.07 5.96
CA TRP A 2 -23.88 12.36 6.07
C TRP A 2 -23.03 12.83 7.27
N LEU A 3 -22.78 14.14 7.43
CA LEU A 3 -22.08 14.70 8.61
C LEU A 3 -22.76 14.36 9.94
N SER A 4 -24.07 14.18 9.94
CA SER A 4 -24.89 13.83 11.10
C SER A 4 -24.69 12.37 11.51
N ILE A 5 -24.65 11.46 10.52
CA ILE A 5 -24.34 10.04 10.71
C ILE A 5 -22.88 9.88 11.17
N MET A 6 -21.96 10.65 10.59
CA MET A 6 -20.54 10.65 10.96
C MET A 6 -20.33 11.15 12.40
N ALA A 7 -21.00 12.23 12.81
CA ALA A 7 -20.94 12.72 14.20
C ALA A 7 -21.54 11.72 15.19
N GLY A 8 -22.61 11.00 14.81
CA GLY A 8 -23.21 9.95 15.64
C GLY A 8 -22.28 8.74 15.82
N LEU A 9 -21.64 8.28 14.76
CA LEU A 9 -20.65 7.19 14.84
C LEU A 9 -19.38 7.63 15.60
N PHE A 10 -18.96 8.89 15.47
CA PHE A 10 -17.83 9.46 16.22
C PHE A 10 -18.10 9.50 17.72
N TYR A 11 -19.31 9.92 18.11
CA TYR A 11 -19.74 9.90 19.50
C TYR A 11 -19.84 8.47 20.05
N TRP A 12 -20.37 7.53 19.27
CA TRP A 12 -20.52 6.13 19.68
C TRP A 12 -19.17 5.43 19.87
N ALA A 13 -18.21 5.72 19.01
CA ALA A 13 -16.87 5.13 19.08
C ALA A 13 -15.94 5.83 20.09
N LEU A 14 -16.30 7.01 20.62
CA LEU A 14 -15.69 7.58 21.82
C LEU A 14 -16.17 6.90 23.12
N GLN A 15 -17.26 6.14 23.06
CA GLN A 15 -17.87 5.47 24.21
C GLN A 15 -17.33 4.05 24.43
N ASP A 16 -16.77 3.41 23.40
CA ASP A 16 -16.30 2.02 23.42
C ASP A 16 -14.97 1.85 22.65
N ASP A 17 -13.88 1.59 23.39
CA ASP A 17 -12.52 1.41 22.85
C ASP A 17 -12.39 0.20 21.91
N SER A 18 -13.36 -0.71 21.88
CA SER A 18 -13.39 -1.83 20.92
C SER A 18 -13.79 -1.41 19.50
N GLN A 19 -14.46 -0.25 19.35
CA GLN A 19 -15.05 0.21 18.09
C GLN A 19 -14.18 1.23 17.32
N VAL A 20 -12.97 1.48 17.80
CA VAL A 20 -12.01 2.40 17.16
C VAL A 20 -11.74 2.02 15.69
N GLY A 21 -11.78 0.72 15.36
CA GLY A 21 -11.65 0.23 13.98
C GLY A 21 -12.77 0.66 13.06
N PHE A 22 -14.01 0.57 13.52
CA PHE A 22 -15.16 1.06 12.77
C PHE A 22 -15.13 2.59 12.59
N LEU A 23 -14.53 3.31 13.54
CA LEU A 23 -14.30 4.76 13.44
C LEU A 23 -13.32 5.10 12.30
N PHE A 24 -12.16 4.42 12.25
CA PHE A 24 -11.16 4.63 11.21
C PHE A 24 -11.63 4.18 9.81
N VAL A 25 -12.27 3.01 9.70
CA VAL A 25 -12.78 2.49 8.40
C VAL A 25 -14.04 3.23 7.96
N GLY A 26 -15.03 3.34 8.85
CA GLY A 26 -16.36 3.84 8.52
C GLY A 26 -16.43 5.35 8.38
N ILE A 27 -15.79 6.10 9.27
CA ILE A 27 -15.85 7.57 9.29
C ILE A 27 -14.66 8.19 8.57
N GLY A 28 -13.44 7.75 8.89
CA GLY A 28 -12.22 8.32 8.31
C GLY A 28 -12.11 7.98 6.82
N LEU A 29 -12.10 6.69 6.52
CA LEU A 29 -11.74 6.20 5.19
C LEU A 29 -12.88 6.27 4.17
N LEU A 30 -14.04 5.68 4.49
CA LEU A 30 -15.22 5.78 3.62
C LEU A 30 -15.73 7.22 3.55
N GLY A 31 -15.53 8.01 4.61
CA GLY A 31 -15.87 9.43 4.60
C GLY A 31 -14.97 10.28 3.71
N LEU A 32 -13.67 10.06 3.76
CA LEU A 32 -12.73 10.72 2.86
C LEU A 32 -12.96 10.29 1.40
N GLY A 33 -13.18 9.00 1.16
CA GLY A 33 -13.49 8.47 -0.18
C GLY A 33 -14.79 9.05 -0.75
N THR A 34 -15.85 9.13 0.06
CA THR A 34 -17.13 9.75 -0.36
C THR A 34 -17.01 11.26 -0.53
N ALA A 35 -16.24 11.96 0.30
CA ALA A 35 -15.98 13.39 0.13
C ALA A 35 -15.21 13.70 -1.17
N LEU A 36 -14.19 12.90 -1.50
CA LEU A 36 -13.46 13.03 -2.77
C LEU A 36 -14.36 12.72 -3.98
N ALA A 37 -15.18 11.67 -3.88
CA ALA A 37 -16.15 11.33 -4.93
C ALA A 37 -17.20 12.43 -5.11
N LEU A 38 -17.72 13.00 -4.01
CA LEU A 38 -18.64 14.13 -4.05
C LEU A 38 -17.98 15.40 -4.59
N ALA A 39 -16.70 15.65 -4.32
CA ALA A 39 -15.97 16.76 -4.91
C ALA A 39 -15.85 16.61 -6.44
N CYS A 40 -15.54 15.39 -6.93
CA CYS A 40 -15.56 15.09 -8.35
C CYS A 40 -16.97 15.23 -8.96
N LEU A 41 -18.01 14.78 -8.26
CA LEU A 41 -19.38 14.89 -8.74
C LEU A 41 -19.92 16.34 -8.68
N ALA A 42 -19.53 17.13 -7.70
CA ALA A 42 -19.95 18.52 -7.56
C ALA A 42 -19.20 19.47 -8.50
N TYR A 43 -18.11 19.03 -9.12
CA TYR A 43 -17.34 19.83 -10.06
C TYR A 43 -18.08 20.00 -11.39
N THR A 44 -18.47 21.24 -11.67
CA THR A 44 -19.13 21.70 -12.89
C THR A 44 -18.24 22.70 -13.65
N GLY A 45 -16.94 22.43 -13.75
CA GLY A 45 -16.02 23.26 -14.54
C GLY A 45 -16.13 22.99 -16.05
N GLU A 46 -15.56 23.89 -16.86
CA GLU A 46 -15.52 23.79 -18.35
C GLU A 46 -14.54 22.74 -18.89
N GLU A 47 -13.75 22.12 -18.01
CA GLU A 47 -12.74 21.10 -18.35
C GLU A 47 -13.37 19.76 -18.76
N SER A 48 -12.68 19.00 -19.62
CA SER A 48 -13.17 17.76 -20.25
C SER A 48 -13.53 16.63 -19.27
N SER A 49 -13.03 16.67 -18.03
CA SER A 49 -13.18 15.60 -17.04
C SER A 49 -13.47 16.11 -15.63
N ARG A 50 -14.39 15.43 -14.94
CA ARG A 50 -14.78 15.70 -13.54
C ARG A 50 -13.65 15.47 -12.52
N LEU A 51 -12.56 14.83 -12.95
CA LEU A 51 -11.36 14.59 -12.13
C LEU A 51 -10.54 15.85 -11.86
N TYR A 52 -10.74 16.93 -12.64
CA TYR A 52 -10.08 18.22 -12.40
C TYR A 52 -10.41 18.82 -11.02
N ALA A 53 -11.51 18.39 -10.39
CA ALA A 53 -11.85 18.70 -9.00
C ALA A 53 -10.71 18.38 -8.01
N LEU A 54 -9.91 17.35 -8.30
CA LEU A 54 -8.82 16.88 -7.46
C LEU A 54 -7.47 17.52 -7.78
N LYS A 55 -7.39 18.43 -8.77
CA LYS A 55 -6.14 19.08 -9.19
C LYS A 55 -5.38 19.72 -8.02
N ARG A 56 -6.11 20.37 -7.10
CA ARG A 56 -5.49 20.99 -5.91
C ARG A 56 -4.84 19.99 -4.96
N PHE A 57 -5.35 18.75 -4.86
CA PHE A 57 -4.70 17.69 -4.10
C PHE A 57 -3.50 17.11 -4.84
N VAL A 58 -3.60 17.01 -6.18
CA VAL A 58 -2.51 16.54 -7.04
C VAL A 58 -1.31 17.48 -6.97
N ASP A 59 -1.53 18.80 -6.99
CA ASP A 59 -0.46 19.81 -7.00
C ASP A 59 0.31 19.91 -5.67
N VAL A 60 -0.33 19.56 -4.55
CA VAL A 60 0.27 19.59 -3.21
C VAL A 60 0.97 18.28 -2.87
N TYR A 61 0.64 17.19 -3.57
CA TYR A 61 1.13 15.87 -3.24
C TYR A 61 2.66 15.77 -3.41
N PRO A 62 3.42 15.34 -2.38
CA PRO A 62 4.86 15.21 -2.48
C PRO A 62 5.20 14.13 -3.51
N SER A 63 5.70 14.56 -4.68
CA SER A 63 6.13 13.70 -5.77
C SER A 63 7.64 13.77 -5.91
N ILE A 64 8.28 12.63 -6.16
CA ILE A 64 9.72 12.60 -6.47
C ILE A 64 9.97 13.44 -7.73
N THR A 65 10.94 14.34 -7.71
CA THR A 65 11.26 15.15 -8.89
C THR A 65 11.84 14.27 -10.00
N LYS A 66 11.42 14.52 -11.23
CA LYS A 66 12.02 13.86 -12.40
C LYS A 66 13.42 14.46 -12.62
N PRO A 67 14.41 13.68 -13.06
CA PRO A 67 15.73 14.22 -13.37
C PRO A 67 15.65 15.21 -14.54
N ASP A 68 16.33 16.36 -14.41
CA ASP A 68 16.34 17.44 -15.41
C ASP A 68 17.06 17.07 -16.72
N GLY A 69 17.71 15.90 -16.77
CA GLY A 69 18.43 15.41 -17.94
C GLY A 69 18.63 13.89 -17.95
N HIS A 70 19.42 13.40 -18.90
CA HIS A 70 19.72 11.98 -19.01
C HIS A 70 20.55 11.49 -17.81
N VAL A 71 19.95 10.61 -17.00
CA VAL A 71 20.64 9.94 -15.89
C VAL A 71 21.59 8.88 -16.46
N ARG A 72 22.84 8.89 -15.99
CA ARG A 72 23.88 7.93 -16.41
C ARG A 72 23.47 6.51 -15.99
N PHE A 73 23.82 5.50 -16.78
CA PHE A 73 23.47 4.10 -16.49
C PHE A 73 23.92 3.65 -15.09
N ASN A 74 25.15 3.98 -14.67
CA ASN A 74 25.65 3.61 -13.35
C ASN A 74 24.83 4.21 -12.20
N GLN A 75 24.29 5.42 -12.36
CA GLN A 75 23.41 6.04 -11.37
C GLN A 75 22.06 5.32 -11.30
N LYS A 76 21.52 4.92 -12.45
CA LYS A 76 20.28 4.12 -12.51
C LYS A 76 20.46 2.76 -11.85
N LEU A 77 21.55 2.08 -12.17
CA LEU A 77 21.91 0.79 -11.58
C LEU A 77 22.06 0.92 -10.06
N MET A 78 22.84 1.89 -9.58
CA MET A 78 23.08 2.09 -8.15
C MET A 78 21.79 2.44 -7.40
N THR A 79 20.93 3.29 -7.96
CA THR A 79 19.61 3.61 -7.38
C THR A 79 18.75 2.36 -7.25
N THR A 80 18.66 1.56 -8.31
CA THR A 80 17.92 0.30 -8.32
C THR A 80 18.48 -0.69 -7.30
N THR A 81 19.81 -0.82 -7.18
CA THR A 81 20.45 -1.70 -6.19
C THR A 81 20.18 -1.25 -4.76
N ILE A 82 20.26 0.06 -4.46
CA ILE A 82 19.97 0.59 -3.12
C ILE A 82 18.50 0.32 -2.75
N VAL A 83 17.58 0.57 -3.68
CA VAL A 83 16.16 0.28 -3.48
C VAL A 83 15.93 -1.20 -3.22
N LEU A 84 16.61 -2.08 -3.96
CA LEU A 84 16.51 -3.53 -3.76
C LEU A 84 17.02 -3.97 -2.38
N ILE A 85 18.12 -3.39 -1.89
CA ILE A 85 18.65 -3.67 -0.54
C ILE A 85 17.63 -3.25 0.53
N ILE A 86 17.08 -2.04 0.41
CA ILE A 86 16.06 -1.55 1.35
C ILE A 86 14.84 -2.46 1.33
N TYR A 87 14.38 -2.88 0.14
CA TYR A 87 13.26 -3.81 0.00
C TYR A 87 13.51 -5.11 0.79
N PHE A 88 14.68 -5.74 0.64
CA PHE A 88 15.01 -6.95 1.40
C PHE A 88 15.18 -6.70 2.89
N MET A 89 15.67 -5.53 3.31
CA MET A 89 15.69 -5.20 4.74
C MET A 89 14.28 -5.09 5.30
N MET A 90 13.37 -4.44 4.57
CA MET A 90 11.98 -4.26 5.00
C MET A 90 11.21 -5.58 5.12
N THR A 91 11.46 -6.55 4.24
CA THR A 91 10.81 -7.87 4.34
C THR A 91 11.22 -8.65 5.59
N ASN A 92 12.32 -8.26 6.25
CA ASN A 92 12.81 -8.86 7.49
C ASN A 92 12.45 -8.07 8.76
N VAL A 93 11.87 -6.86 8.63
CA VAL A 93 11.44 -6.06 9.78
C VAL A 93 10.00 -6.45 10.15
N MET A 94 9.86 -7.23 11.21
CA MET A 94 8.55 -7.64 11.75
C MET A 94 7.81 -6.46 12.38
N ILE A 95 6.50 -6.45 12.23
CA ILE A 95 5.59 -5.48 12.83
C ILE A 95 5.64 -5.64 14.33
N TRP A 96 5.85 -4.52 15.02
CA TRP A 96 5.86 -4.52 16.47
C TRP A 96 4.44 -4.71 17.01
N GLY A 97 4.32 -5.66 17.94
CA GLY A 97 3.07 -5.93 18.65
C GLY A 97 2.11 -6.89 17.97
N LEU A 98 2.55 -7.60 16.93
CA LEU A 98 1.80 -8.68 16.30
C LEU A 98 1.92 -9.99 17.10
N ALA A 99 0.85 -10.77 17.18
CA ALA A 99 0.88 -12.11 17.78
C ALA A 99 1.60 -13.12 16.88
N ASP A 100 2.35 -14.05 17.48
CA ASP A 100 3.10 -15.11 16.77
C ASP A 100 2.20 -16.06 15.95
N SER A 101 0.91 -16.14 16.29
CA SER A 101 -0.09 -16.99 15.64
C SER A 101 -0.81 -16.28 14.49
N THR A 102 -0.13 -15.42 13.73
CA THR A 102 -0.78 -14.72 12.61
C THR A 102 -1.04 -15.69 11.45
N MET A 103 -2.30 -15.82 11.04
CA MET A 103 -2.68 -16.68 9.92
C MET A 103 -2.25 -16.06 8.58
N ASP A 104 -1.33 -16.71 7.87
CA ASP A 104 -0.92 -16.28 6.53
C ASP A 104 -1.86 -16.82 5.44
N ILE A 105 -3.04 -16.19 5.34
CA ILE A 105 -4.09 -16.55 4.37
C ILE A 105 -3.61 -16.31 2.92
N PHE A 106 -2.67 -15.38 2.72
CA PHE A 106 -2.21 -14.95 1.40
C PHE A 106 -0.84 -15.52 0.99
N SER A 107 -0.38 -16.59 1.63
CA SER A 107 0.91 -17.25 1.33
C SER A 107 1.11 -17.53 -0.16
N SER A 108 0.09 -18.06 -0.85
CA SER A 108 0.12 -18.35 -2.29
C SER A 108 0.22 -17.09 -3.18
N PHE A 109 -0.29 -15.94 -2.72
CA PHE A 109 -0.30 -14.69 -3.48
C PHE A 109 0.93 -13.82 -3.23
N ARG A 110 1.76 -14.21 -2.25
CA ARG A 110 2.90 -13.42 -1.79
C ARG A 110 3.93 -13.12 -2.86
N ALA A 111 4.20 -14.09 -3.73
CA ALA A 111 5.12 -13.92 -4.84
C ALA A 111 4.66 -12.83 -5.82
N ILE A 112 3.34 -12.66 -5.99
CA ILE A 112 2.75 -11.65 -6.87
C ILE A 112 2.66 -10.30 -6.15
N MET A 113 2.30 -10.31 -4.86
CA MET A 113 2.18 -9.09 -4.05
C MET A 113 3.52 -8.52 -3.59
N ALA A 114 4.64 -9.22 -3.81
CA ALA A 114 5.97 -8.83 -3.36
C ALA A 114 5.99 -8.39 -1.87
N GLY A 115 5.24 -9.09 -1.04
CA GLY A 115 5.06 -8.80 0.38
C GLY A 115 5.67 -9.87 1.28
N ALA A 116 5.67 -9.64 2.60
CA ALA A 116 6.10 -10.63 3.60
C ALA A 116 5.22 -10.59 4.86
N SER A 117 4.71 -11.75 5.31
CA SER A 117 3.76 -11.86 6.43
C SER A 117 4.37 -11.27 7.67
N GLY A 118 3.54 -10.57 8.45
CA GLY A 118 3.97 -10.04 9.72
C GLY A 118 5.10 -9.01 9.65
N SER A 119 5.56 -8.61 8.46
CA SER A 119 6.56 -7.57 8.26
C SER A 119 5.94 -6.24 7.86
N ILE A 120 6.71 -5.17 7.89
CA ILE A 120 6.28 -3.87 7.35
C ILE A 120 5.95 -3.94 5.83
N MET A 121 6.36 -5.01 5.15
CA MET A 121 6.00 -5.32 3.77
C MET A 121 4.74 -6.19 3.64
N HIS A 122 3.89 -6.29 4.67
CA HIS A 122 2.73 -7.19 4.65
C HIS A 122 1.82 -6.99 3.43
N LEU A 123 1.46 -5.73 3.15
CA LEU A 123 0.64 -5.36 1.98
C LEU A 123 1.44 -5.39 0.67
N GLY A 124 2.78 -5.33 0.74
CA GLY A 124 3.67 -5.30 -0.42
C GLY A 124 3.30 -4.20 -1.42
N ILE A 125 3.17 -4.59 -2.70
CA ILE A 125 2.74 -3.71 -3.79
C ILE A 125 1.22 -3.64 -3.98
N GLY A 126 0.43 -4.35 -3.15
CA GLY A 126 -1.02 -4.49 -3.27
C GLY A 126 -1.74 -3.16 -3.54
N PRO A 127 -1.61 -2.16 -2.65
CA PRO A 127 -2.30 -0.87 -2.81
C PRO A 127 -1.95 -0.13 -4.10
N ILE A 128 -0.70 -0.27 -4.57
CA ILE A 128 -0.21 0.38 -5.79
C ILE A 128 -0.86 -0.25 -7.02
N VAL A 129 -0.87 -1.59 -7.08
CA VAL A 129 -1.45 -2.34 -8.18
C VAL A 129 -2.97 -2.17 -8.19
N THR A 130 -3.64 -2.29 -7.04
CA THR A 130 -5.09 -2.10 -6.92
C THR A 130 -5.52 -0.73 -7.43
N ALA A 131 -4.86 0.35 -6.98
CA ALA A 131 -5.13 1.70 -7.46
C ALA A 131 -4.88 1.86 -8.97
N SER A 132 -3.81 1.25 -9.50
CA SER A 132 -3.51 1.29 -10.93
C SER A 132 -4.57 0.57 -11.77
N ILE A 133 -5.07 -0.59 -11.31
CA ILE A 133 -6.13 -1.35 -11.98
C ILE A 133 -7.44 -0.55 -11.98
N VAL A 134 -7.81 0.07 -10.86
CA VAL A 134 -9.03 0.91 -10.79
C VAL A 134 -8.97 2.05 -11.80
N MET A 135 -7.84 2.76 -11.87
CA MET A 135 -7.67 3.84 -12.85
C MET A 135 -7.67 3.36 -14.29
N GLN A 136 -6.99 2.23 -14.56
CA GLN A 136 -6.97 1.61 -15.88
C GLN A 136 -8.37 1.18 -16.33
N LEU A 137 -9.18 0.62 -15.42
CA LEU A 137 -10.56 0.23 -15.70
C LEU A 137 -11.44 1.45 -16.00
N PHE A 138 -11.31 2.54 -15.23
CA PHE A 138 -12.11 3.76 -15.47
C PHE A 138 -11.74 4.48 -16.77
N ALA A 139 -10.44 4.54 -17.10
CA ALA A 139 -9.97 5.08 -18.38
C ALA A 139 -10.36 4.17 -19.55
N GLY A 140 -10.19 2.85 -19.41
CA GLY A 140 -10.54 1.87 -20.43
C GLY A 140 -12.03 1.80 -20.74
N ALA A 141 -12.88 1.92 -19.71
CA ALA A 141 -14.34 1.99 -19.84
C ALA A 141 -14.86 3.34 -20.34
N LYS A 142 -13.96 4.33 -20.59
CA LYS A 142 -14.30 5.72 -20.95
C LYS A 142 -15.28 6.40 -19.99
N ILE A 143 -15.31 5.97 -18.73
CA ILE A 143 -16.07 6.64 -17.65
C ILE A 143 -15.44 8.00 -17.36
N ILE A 144 -14.13 8.08 -17.54
CA ILE A 144 -13.33 9.30 -17.42
C ILE A 144 -12.76 9.60 -18.80
N ASN A 145 -13.20 10.70 -19.43
CA ASN A 145 -12.65 11.18 -20.70
C ASN A 145 -11.38 12.00 -20.44
N LEU A 146 -10.23 11.32 -20.34
CA LEU A 146 -8.90 11.95 -20.34
C LEU A 146 -8.19 11.62 -21.64
N ASP A 147 -7.65 12.64 -22.31
CA ASP A 147 -6.77 12.42 -23.45
C ASP A 147 -5.34 12.18 -22.98
N LEU A 148 -4.93 10.91 -22.94
CA LEU A 148 -3.58 10.54 -22.52
C LEU A 148 -2.47 10.99 -23.49
N GLN A 149 -2.82 11.54 -24.66
CA GLN A 149 -1.87 12.22 -25.56
C GLN A 149 -1.56 13.64 -25.08
N ASN A 150 -2.48 14.28 -24.35
CA ASN A 150 -2.25 15.59 -23.75
C ASN A 150 -1.37 15.47 -22.49
N SER A 151 -0.35 16.31 -22.41
CA SER A 151 0.59 16.35 -21.28
C SER A 151 -0.07 16.70 -19.95
N GLU A 152 -1.14 17.50 -19.94
CA GLU A 152 -1.86 17.92 -18.73
C GLU A 152 -2.73 16.79 -18.20
N ASP A 153 -3.56 16.17 -19.05
CA ASP A 153 -4.40 15.03 -18.69
C ASP A 153 -3.57 13.82 -18.23
N LYS A 154 -2.39 13.61 -18.83
CA LYS A 154 -1.43 12.59 -18.37
C LYS A 154 -0.88 12.88 -16.98
N GLN A 155 -0.61 14.14 -16.66
CA GLN A 155 -0.17 14.54 -15.31
C GLN A 155 -1.30 14.37 -14.29
N LEU A 156 -2.53 14.74 -14.66
CA LEU A 156 -3.71 14.56 -13.82
C LEU A 156 -3.98 13.08 -13.55
N TYR A 157 -3.90 12.23 -14.58
CA TYR A 157 -4.04 10.77 -14.45
C TYR A 157 -3.00 10.20 -13.46
N GLN A 158 -1.73 10.59 -13.62
CA GLN A 158 -0.65 10.16 -12.72
C GLN A 158 -0.87 10.67 -11.30
N GLY A 159 -1.27 11.92 -11.13
CA GLY A 159 -1.55 12.50 -9.82
C GLY A 159 -2.67 11.78 -9.08
N ILE A 160 -3.75 11.48 -9.78
CA ILE A 160 -4.93 10.83 -9.19
C ILE A 160 -4.65 9.38 -8.85
N GLN A 161 -3.86 8.67 -9.67
CA GLN A 161 -3.41 7.33 -9.33
C GLN A 161 -2.65 7.30 -7.99
N LYS A 162 -1.81 8.32 -7.71
CA LYS A 162 -1.09 8.42 -6.44
C LYS A 162 -2.00 8.68 -5.24
N ILE A 163 -2.99 9.55 -5.42
CA ILE A 163 -4.01 9.80 -4.38
C ILE A 163 -4.79 8.51 -4.10
N LEU A 164 -5.14 7.77 -5.16
CA LEU A 164 -5.79 6.48 -5.02
C LEU A 164 -4.91 5.45 -4.32
N VAL A 165 -3.59 5.41 -4.58
CA VAL A 165 -2.67 4.55 -3.82
C VAL A 165 -2.74 4.89 -2.33
N LEU A 166 -2.63 6.17 -1.99
CA LEU A 166 -2.69 6.63 -0.59
C LEU A 166 -4.01 6.25 0.09
N LEU A 167 -5.12 6.27 -0.66
CA LEU A 167 -6.43 5.84 -0.18
C LEU A 167 -6.52 4.31 -0.06
N MET A 168 -5.92 3.56 -0.99
CA MET A 168 -5.95 2.09 -0.99
C MET A 168 -5.14 1.48 0.14
N ILE A 169 -4.06 2.13 0.61
CA ILE A 169 -3.26 1.64 1.73
C ILE A 169 -4.15 1.36 2.97
N PRO A 170 -4.90 2.33 3.50
CA PRO A 170 -5.79 2.07 4.64
C PRO A 170 -7.05 1.27 4.26
N VAL A 171 -7.50 1.28 2.99
CA VAL A 171 -8.59 0.40 2.53
C VAL A 171 -8.19 -1.07 2.69
N GLU A 172 -6.93 -1.39 2.37
CA GLU A 172 -6.40 -2.76 2.45
C GLU A 172 -5.90 -3.09 3.86
N SER A 173 -5.22 -2.17 4.55
CA SER A 173 -4.57 -2.48 5.83
C SER A 173 -5.57 -2.65 6.97
N ILE A 174 -6.64 -1.86 7.03
CA ILE A 174 -7.54 -1.90 8.19
C ILE A 174 -8.34 -3.21 8.27
N PRO A 175 -9.01 -3.70 7.20
CA PRO A 175 -9.70 -4.98 7.25
C PRO A 175 -8.77 -6.15 7.59
N GLN A 176 -7.51 -6.09 7.20
CA GLN A 176 -6.52 -7.12 7.53
C GLN A 176 -6.19 -7.12 9.03
N VAL A 177 -6.00 -5.93 9.64
CA VAL A 177 -5.74 -5.81 11.09
C VAL A 177 -6.92 -6.22 11.95
N TYR A 178 -8.14 -5.87 11.55
CA TYR A 178 -9.35 -6.26 12.28
C TYR A 178 -9.86 -7.66 11.92
N GLY A 179 -9.24 -8.31 10.93
CA GLY A 179 -9.64 -9.63 10.44
C GLY A 179 -8.71 -10.76 10.89
N PHE A 180 -7.41 -10.61 10.71
CA PHE A 180 -6.45 -11.72 10.92
C PHE A 180 -5.05 -11.31 11.41
N LEU A 181 -4.68 -10.02 11.46
CA LEU A 181 -3.46 -9.57 12.13
C LEU A 181 -3.76 -9.15 13.57
N ASP A 182 -3.88 -10.14 14.44
CA ASP A 182 -4.20 -9.90 15.85
C ASP A 182 -2.99 -9.34 16.63
N PRO A 183 -3.21 -8.32 17.47
CA PRO A 183 -2.18 -7.80 18.35
C PRO A 183 -1.86 -8.81 19.46
N HIS A 184 -0.61 -8.78 19.92
CA HIS A 184 -0.17 -9.61 21.03
C HIS A 184 -0.83 -9.19 22.35
N GLU A 185 -1.17 -10.16 23.21
CA GLU A 185 -1.90 -9.95 24.47
C GLU A 185 -1.24 -8.92 25.39
N ASN A 186 0.10 -8.89 25.42
CA ASN A 186 0.86 -7.93 26.21
C ASN A 186 0.64 -6.47 25.77
N ILE A 187 0.48 -6.24 24.46
CA ILE A 187 0.25 -4.90 23.90
C ILE A 187 -1.21 -4.49 24.16
N VAL A 188 -2.14 -5.44 24.01
CA VAL A 188 -3.56 -5.23 24.32
C VAL A 188 -3.75 -4.87 25.79
N ALA A 189 -3.02 -5.51 26.71
CA ALA A 189 -3.08 -5.20 28.14
C ALA A 189 -2.54 -3.79 28.47
N MET A 190 -1.61 -3.25 27.68
CA MET A 190 -1.01 -1.93 27.90
C MET A 190 -1.80 -0.78 27.27
N PHE A 191 -2.32 -0.98 26.06
CA PHE A 191 -2.92 0.10 25.25
C PHE A 191 -4.42 -0.10 24.98
N GLY A 192 -4.97 -1.27 25.28
CA GLY A 192 -6.32 -1.65 24.87
C GLY A 192 -6.36 -2.13 23.41
N LEU A 193 -7.40 -2.90 23.07
CA LEU A 193 -7.51 -3.57 21.76
C LEU A 193 -7.56 -2.57 20.60
N GLY A 194 -8.34 -1.50 20.71
CA GLY A 194 -8.49 -0.50 19.65
C GLY A 194 -7.19 0.24 19.31
N TRP A 195 -6.46 0.72 20.32
CA TRP A 195 -5.20 1.43 20.12
C TRP A 195 -4.07 0.51 19.65
N SER A 196 -4.05 -0.75 20.11
CA SER A 196 -3.11 -1.77 19.62
C SER A 196 -3.29 -1.98 18.11
N ASN A 197 -4.54 -2.12 17.66
CA ASN A 197 -4.86 -2.26 16.23
C ASN A 197 -4.50 -0.99 15.44
N ALA A 198 -4.79 0.19 15.99
CA ALA A 198 -4.43 1.45 15.33
C ALA A 198 -2.90 1.60 15.13
N LEU A 199 -2.09 1.15 16.09
CA LEU A 199 -0.63 1.14 15.97
C LEU A 199 -0.13 0.18 14.89
N ILE A 200 -0.73 -1.00 14.75
CA ILE A 200 -0.41 -1.95 13.67
C ILE A 200 -0.80 -1.35 12.31
N VAL A 201 -2.01 -0.78 12.19
CA VAL A 201 -2.46 -0.09 10.97
C VAL A 201 -1.49 1.02 10.57
N LEU A 202 -1.01 1.82 11.53
CA LEU A 202 -0.05 2.88 11.26
C LEU A 202 1.28 2.33 10.73
N GLN A 203 1.79 1.23 11.29
CA GLN A 203 3.02 0.58 10.80
C GLN A 203 2.85 0.06 9.37
N LEU A 204 1.71 -0.59 9.07
CA LEU A 204 1.38 -1.04 7.72
C LEU A 204 1.26 0.13 6.75
N PHE A 205 0.64 1.23 7.18
CA PHE A 205 0.51 2.43 6.37
C PHE A 205 1.88 3.02 6.01
N LEU A 206 2.76 3.17 7.00
CA LEU A 206 4.12 3.68 6.79
C LEU A 206 4.95 2.75 5.90
N GLY A 207 4.84 1.44 6.09
CA GLY A 207 5.50 0.44 5.25
C GLY A 207 5.07 0.53 3.79
N SER A 208 3.77 0.47 3.51
CA SER A 208 3.24 0.58 2.14
C SER A 208 3.49 1.95 1.51
N TYR A 209 3.45 3.02 2.29
CA TYR A 209 3.79 4.35 1.79
C TYR A 209 5.27 4.43 1.37
N LEU A 210 6.17 3.81 2.13
CA LEU A 210 7.58 3.74 1.79
C LEU A 210 7.83 2.92 0.52
N VAL A 211 7.13 1.79 0.34
CA VAL A 211 7.17 1.00 -0.91
C VAL A 211 6.71 1.83 -2.10
N PHE A 212 5.64 2.59 -1.95
CA PHE A 212 5.15 3.50 -2.99
C PHE A 212 6.19 4.57 -3.36
N LEU A 213 6.87 5.17 -2.38
CA LEU A 213 7.97 6.12 -2.65
C LEU A 213 9.14 5.44 -3.36
N MET A 214 9.49 4.21 -2.99
CA MET A 214 10.55 3.44 -3.66
C MET A 214 10.16 3.09 -5.10
N ASP A 215 8.89 2.78 -5.38
CA ASP A 215 8.41 2.56 -6.73
C ASP A 215 8.52 3.83 -7.59
N GLU A 216 8.14 4.99 -7.05
CA GLU A 216 8.35 6.27 -7.72
C GLU A 216 9.82 6.57 -7.98
N LEU A 217 10.70 6.23 -7.03
CA LEU A 217 12.13 6.46 -7.13
C LEU A 217 12.73 5.63 -8.27
N VAL A 218 12.42 4.32 -8.32
CA VAL A 218 12.90 3.44 -9.39
C VAL A 218 12.31 3.84 -10.74
N SER A 219 11.03 4.18 -10.79
CA SER A 219 10.36 4.53 -12.04
C SER A 219 10.90 5.83 -12.68
N LYS A 220 11.52 6.72 -11.89
CA LYS A 220 12.11 7.99 -12.37
C LYS A 220 13.63 7.94 -12.50
N TRP A 221 14.31 7.33 -11.54
CA TRP A 221 15.77 7.37 -11.40
C TRP A 221 16.44 6.01 -11.62
N GLY A 222 15.69 4.92 -11.58
CA GLY A 222 16.20 3.55 -11.72
C GLY A 222 16.04 2.97 -13.12
N ILE A 223 16.14 1.64 -13.17
CA ILE A 223 15.91 0.82 -14.37
C ILE A 223 14.55 0.11 -14.22
N GLY A 224 13.66 0.32 -15.19
CA GLY A 224 12.33 -0.31 -15.20
C GLY A 224 11.32 0.38 -14.27
N SER A 225 10.43 -0.41 -13.67
CA SER A 225 9.44 0.02 -12.68
C SER A 225 9.69 -0.70 -11.35
N GLY A 226 9.47 -0.03 -10.23
CA GLY A 226 9.62 -0.62 -8.90
C GLY A 226 8.70 -1.82 -8.69
N ILE A 227 7.45 -1.75 -9.16
CA ILE A 227 6.50 -2.88 -9.15
C ILE A 227 7.13 -4.15 -9.75
N SER A 228 7.66 -4.05 -10.97
CA SER A 228 8.29 -5.19 -11.65
C SER A 228 9.55 -5.68 -10.95
N LEU A 229 10.34 -4.76 -10.38
CA LEU A 229 11.56 -5.06 -9.65
C LEU A 229 11.25 -5.84 -8.37
N PHE A 230 10.24 -5.42 -7.59
CA PHE A 230 9.87 -6.08 -6.34
C PHE A 230 9.28 -7.47 -6.56
N ILE A 231 8.45 -7.65 -7.58
CA ILE A 231 7.93 -8.98 -7.96
C ILE A 231 9.09 -9.90 -8.35
N ALA A 232 9.97 -9.44 -9.26
CA ALA A 232 11.11 -10.24 -9.70
C ALA A 232 12.05 -10.59 -8.54
N ALA A 233 12.31 -9.64 -7.64
CA ALA A 233 13.12 -9.84 -6.44
C ALA A 233 12.51 -10.87 -5.49
N GLY A 234 11.21 -10.77 -5.21
CA GLY A 234 10.49 -11.71 -4.34
C GLY A 234 10.46 -13.13 -4.90
N VAL A 235 10.21 -13.28 -6.21
CA VAL A 235 10.27 -14.58 -6.90
C VAL A 235 11.69 -15.14 -6.89
N ALA A 236 12.69 -14.32 -7.25
CA ALA A 236 14.09 -14.74 -7.26
C ALA A 236 14.58 -15.18 -5.88
N GLN A 237 14.23 -14.43 -4.82
CA GLN A 237 14.54 -14.81 -3.44
C GLN A 237 13.87 -16.14 -3.07
N SER A 238 12.57 -16.29 -3.36
CA SER A 238 11.82 -17.52 -3.02
C SER A 238 12.39 -18.74 -3.74
N THR A 239 12.78 -18.59 -5.02
CA THR A 239 13.43 -19.67 -5.77
C THR A 239 14.84 -19.97 -5.24
N PHE A 240 15.64 -18.95 -4.96
CA PHE A 240 17.00 -19.13 -4.47
C PHE A 240 17.01 -19.79 -3.09
N VAL A 241 16.23 -19.27 -2.13
CA VAL A 241 16.08 -19.84 -0.79
C VAL A 241 15.42 -21.22 -0.87
N GLY A 242 14.33 -21.37 -1.65
CA GLY A 242 13.67 -22.67 -1.78
C GLY A 242 14.54 -23.77 -2.39
N THR A 243 15.55 -23.43 -3.18
CA THR A 243 16.45 -24.41 -3.82
C THR A 243 17.73 -24.66 -3.02
N LEU A 244 18.27 -23.63 -2.36
CA LEU A 244 19.59 -23.68 -1.71
C LEU A 244 19.53 -23.56 -0.18
N SER A 245 18.34 -23.50 0.42
CA SER A 245 18.17 -23.41 1.87
C SER A 245 18.69 -24.69 2.54
N PRO A 246 19.58 -24.57 3.55
CA PRO A 246 20.01 -25.69 4.39
C PRO A 246 19.02 -25.97 5.54
N LEU A 247 17.85 -25.32 5.54
CA LEU A 247 16.83 -25.53 6.57
C LEU A 247 15.94 -26.71 6.17
N PRO A 248 15.74 -27.68 7.09
CA PRO A 248 14.97 -28.87 6.80
C PRO A 248 13.48 -28.56 6.64
N VAL A 249 12.87 -29.17 5.63
CA VAL A 249 11.44 -29.04 5.30
C VAL A 249 10.54 -29.62 6.41
N SER A 250 11.08 -30.54 7.22
CA SER A 250 10.43 -31.13 8.39
C SER A 250 11.35 -31.09 9.61
N ALA A 251 10.79 -30.87 10.80
CA ALA A 251 11.49 -30.99 12.07
C ALA A 251 11.90 -32.46 12.32
N GLY A 252 13.03 -32.85 11.76
CA GLY A 252 13.60 -34.19 11.80
C GLY A 252 15.09 -34.18 11.49
N ALA A 253 15.75 -35.33 11.62
CA ALA A 253 17.18 -35.43 11.34
C ALA A 253 17.50 -35.11 9.86
N TYR A 254 18.59 -34.38 9.64
CA TYR A 254 19.12 -34.10 8.30
C TYR A 254 19.35 -35.41 7.55
N SER A 255 18.69 -35.58 6.40
CA SER A 255 18.84 -36.75 5.54
C SER A 255 18.77 -36.36 4.07
N MET A 256 19.20 -37.23 3.15
CA MET A 256 19.06 -36.94 1.71
C MET A 256 17.60 -36.85 1.24
N GLN A 257 16.65 -37.28 2.08
CA GLN A 257 15.21 -37.11 1.86
C GLN A 257 14.59 -35.94 2.65
N ASN A 258 15.35 -35.31 3.56
CA ASN A 258 14.99 -34.12 4.35
C ASN A 258 16.26 -33.26 4.49
N PRO A 259 16.72 -32.64 3.39
CA PRO A 259 17.93 -31.82 3.38
C PRO A 259 17.76 -30.57 4.23
#